data_AF-A0A5E4QND3-F1
#
_entry.id   AF-A0A5E4QND3-F1
#
_cell.length_a   1.000
_cell.length_b   1.000
_cell.length_c   1.000
_cell.angle_alpha   90.00
_cell.angle_beta   90.00
_cell.angle_gamma   90.00
#
_symmetry.space_group_name_H-M   'P 1'
#
loop_
_entity.id
_entity.type
_entity.pdbx_description
1 polymer ?
#
loop_
_entity_poly.entity_id
_entity_poly.type
_entity_poly.pdbx_seq_one_letter_code
_entity_poly.pdbx_strand_id
1 'polypeptide(L)'
;MLNKGPFEFVTSFYSVFLSETLLYIKKILSYTCLWILGYLCLCCLVYRKYARRLPTRIRGSLGAKRVLVVIAHPDDECMFFGPTIFRLCEQGTEVYLLCLSNGNYDGKGRERSQELWDACRELRVPDSNIYLINDTRLQDSPKVQWPIPVIAQLIQHHIESLDVDTLVTFDRGGVSSHPNHSAVFYAVAYMFVENMMPTKCKLYTLDSVNILRKYFGFLDLPLSFLLSSKRQVFPKMDRKPAHCASNETTQKSDGLVQAFICHVLQIYRDQHIEKS
;
A
#
# COMPACT_ATOMS: atom_id res chain seq x y z
N MET A 1 -4.86 -45.35 -62.30
CA MET A 1 -4.87 -44.30 -61.27
C MET A 1 -5.99 -44.63 -60.31
N LEU A 2 -5.67 -45.09 -59.11
CA LEU A 2 -6.65 -45.59 -58.13
C LEU A 2 -7.54 -44.44 -57.66
N ASN A 3 -8.83 -44.55 -57.92
CA ASN A 3 -9.86 -43.60 -57.52
C ASN A 3 -10.08 -43.75 -56.01
N LYS A 4 -9.37 -42.95 -55.20
CA LYS A 4 -9.54 -42.93 -53.74
C LYS A 4 -10.97 -42.52 -53.41
N GLY A 5 -11.69 -43.35 -52.67
CA GLY A 5 -13.10 -43.11 -52.34
C GLY A 5 -13.29 -41.83 -51.52
N PRO A 6 -14.51 -41.25 -51.52
CA PRO A 6 -14.81 -39.98 -50.82
C PRO A 6 -14.44 -39.99 -49.32
N PHE A 7 -14.45 -41.17 -48.68
CA PHE A 7 -14.06 -41.35 -47.29
C PHE A 7 -12.54 -41.18 -47.04
N GLU A 8 -11.69 -41.64 -47.96
CA GLU A 8 -10.24 -41.48 -47.86
C GLU A 8 -9.82 -40.01 -48.07
N PHE A 9 -10.55 -39.28 -48.91
CA PHE A 9 -10.34 -37.85 -49.12
C PHE A 9 -10.67 -37.05 -47.84
N VAL A 10 -11.80 -37.33 -47.20
CA VAL A 10 -12.24 -36.64 -45.97
C VAL A 10 -11.29 -36.92 -44.81
N THR A 11 -10.85 -38.15 -44.64
CA THR A 11 -9.88 -38.51 -43.58
C THR A 11 -8.50 -37.91 -43.81
N SER A 12 -8.02 -37.90 -45.07
CA SER A 12 -6.77 -37.21 -45.43
C SER A 12 -6.87 -35.70 -45.21
N PHE A 13 -7.97 -35.06 -45.61
CA PHE A 13 -8.18 -33.63 -45.39
C PHE A 13 -8.23 -33.30 -43.90
N TYR A 14 -8.95 -34.08 -43.10
CA TYR A 14 -9.04 -33.88 -41.65
C TYR A 14 -7.69 -34.05 -40.95
N SER A 15 -6.89 -35.05 -41.35
CA SER A 15 -5.55 -35.26 -40.81
C SER A 15 -4.60 -34.09 -41.09
N VAL A 16 -4.64 -33.53 -42.31
CA VAL A 16 -3.81 -32.37 -42.72
C VAL A 16 -4.27 -31.10 -42.00
N PHE A 17 -5.59 -30.87 -41.94
CA PHE A 17 -6.15 -29.73 -41.22
C PHE A 17 -5.82 -29.77 -39.72
N LEU A 18 -5.94 -30.94 -39.09
CA LEU A 18 -5.60 -31.13 -37.69
C LEU A 18 -4.10 -30.93 -37.44
N SER A 19 -3.23 -31.46 -38.30
CA SER A 19 -1.78 -31.29 -38.15
C SER A 19 -1.33 -29.84 -38.28
N GLU A 20 -1.88 -29.10 -39.25
CA GLU A 20 -1.57 -27.67 -39.43
C GLU A 20 -2.09 -26.82 -38.28
N THR A 21 -3.31 -27.10 -37.79
CA THR A 21 -3.89 -26.41 -36.64
C THR A 21 -3.08 -26.66 -35.37
N LEU A 22 -2.68 -27.91 -35.11
CA LEU A 22 -1.83 -28.26 -33.97
C LEU A 22 -0.44 -27.62 -34.08
N LEU A 23 0.12 -27.51 -35.29
CA LEU A 23 1.38 -26.82 -35.53
C LEU A 23 1.26 -25.32 -35.22
N TYR A 24 0.16 -24.68 -35.63
CA TYR A 24 -0.12 -23.28 -35.32
C TYR A 24 -0.28 -23.05 -33.81
N ILE A 25 -1.04 -23.90 -33.12
CA ILE A 25 -1.21 -23.82 -31.66
C ILE A 25 0.14 -23.98 -30.95
N LYS A 26 0.97 -24.96 -31.34
CA LYS A 26 2.31 -25.16 -30.78
C LYS A 26 3.21 -23.94 -31.01
N LYS A 27 3.14 -23.31 -32.19
CA LYS A 27 3.87 -22.08 -32.48
C LYS A 27 3.42 -20.94 -31.57
N ILE A 28 2.11 -20.69 -31.46
CA ILE A 28 1.55 -19.65 -30.57
C ILE A 28 1.97 -19.88 -29.12
N LEU A 29 1.87 -21.11 -28.62
CA LEU A 29 2.31 -21.47 -27.28
C LEU A 29 3.81 -21.22 -27.10
N SER A 30 4.65 -21.62 -28.07
CA SER A 30 6.10 -21.41 -28.00
C SER A 30 6.47 -19.92 -27.98
N TYR A 31 5.84 -19.09 -28.80
CA TYR A 31 6.05 -17.64 -28.81
C TYR A 31 5.58 -17.00 -27.50
N THR A 32 4.45 -17.45 -26.96
CA THR A 32 3.93 -16.98 -25.68
C THR A 32 4.88 -17.34 -24.53
N CYS A 33 5.41 -18.57 -24.51
CA CYS A 33 6.41 -19.00 -23.53
C CYS A 33 7.72 -18.20 -23.64
N LEU A 34 8.22 -17.96 -24.86
CA LEU A 34 9.42 -17.14 -25.08
C LEU A 34 9.21 -15.69 -24.61
N TRP A 35 8.02 -15.13 -24.86
CA TRP A 35 7.67 -13.79 -24.40
C TRP A 35 7.61 -13.71 -22.86
N ILE A 36 6.97 -14.69 -22.20
CA ILE A 36 6.94 -14.80 -20.74
C ILE A 36 8.35 -14.95 -20.17
N LEU A 37 9.19 -15.81 -20.76
CA LEU A 37 10.56 -16.02 -20.31
C LEU A 37 11.42 -14.76 -20.48
N GLY A 38 11.29 -14.07 -21.61
CA GLY A 38 11.95 -12.78 -21.86
C GLY A 38 11.52 -11.71 -20.86
N TYR A 39 10.23 -11.65 -20.55
CA TYR A 39 9.67 -10.74 -19.55
C TYR A 39 10.18 -11.05 -18.13
N LEU A 40 10.19 -12.31 -17.72
CA LEU A 40 10.74 -12.74 -16.43
C LEU A 40 12.23 -12.45 -16.33
N CYS A 41 13.00 -12.68 -17.39
CA CYS A 41 14.41 -12.30 -17.48
C CYS A 41 14.61 -10.79 -17.33
N LEU A 42 13.81 -9.97 -18.02
CA LEU A 42 13.85 -8.51 -17.88
C LEU A 42 13.56 -8.09 -16.44
N CYS A 43 12.52 -8.65 -15.82
CA CYS A 43 12.17 -8.35 -14.44
C CYS A 43 13.26 -8.83 -13.46
N CYS A 44 13.88 -9.98 -13.68
CA CYS A 44 15.03 -10.46 -12.91
C CYS A 44 16.25 -9.55 -13.09
N LEU A 45 16.52 -9.03 -14.28
CA LEU A 45 17.63 -8.11 -14.53
C LEU A 45 17.39 -6.75 -13.88
N VAL A 46 16.16 -6.21 -13.98
CA VAL A 46 15.73 -5.02 -13.25
C VAL A 46 15.86 -5.29 -11.76
N TYR A 47 15.24 -6.35 -11.24
CA TYR A 47 15.33 -6.73 -9.83
C TYR A 47 16.77 -6.91 -9.36
N ARG A 48 17.68 -7.55 -10.11
CA ARG A 48 19.09 -7.71 -9.69
C ARG A 48 19.87 -6.40 -9.75
N LYS A 49 19.69 -5.59 -10.79
CA LYS A 49 20.32 -4.27 -10.92
C LYS A 49 19.86 -3.35 -9.79
N TYR A 50 18.58 -3.45 -9.43
CA TYR A 50 17.98 -2.64 -8.38
C TYR A 50 18.12 -3.24 -6.99
N ALA A 51 18.13 -4.54 -6.74
CA ALA A 51 18.46 -5.14 -5.44
C ALA A 51 19.89 -4.78 -5.00
N ARG A 52 20.77 -4.56 -5.98
CA ARG A 52 22.13 -4.04 -5.76
C ARG A 52 22.18 -2.52 -5.54
N ARG A 53 21.16 -1.77 -5.98
CA ARG A 53 21.04 -0.31 -5.79
C ARG A 53 20.05 0.10 -4.71
N LEU A 54 19.18 -0.81 -4.30
CA LEU A 54 18.37 -0.82 -3.10
C LEU A 54 19.40 -0.62 -2.02
N PRO A 55 19.42 0.55 -1.39
CA PRO A 55 20.34 0.74 -0.30
C PRO A 55 19.79 -0.15 0.80
N THR A 56 20.27 -1.40 0.89
CA THR A 56 20.26 -2.18 2.14
C THR A 56 20.86 -1.34 3.28
N ARG A 57 21.62 -0.32 2.87
CA ARG A 57 22.18 0.78 3.62
C ARG A 57 21.45 2.13 3.42
N ILE A 58 20.11 2.21 3.47
CA ILE A 58 19.49 3.46 3.99
C ILE A 58 19.76 3.44 5.50
N ARG A 59 21.03 3.67 5.82
CA ARG A 59 21.50 4.11 7.12
C ARG A 59 20.90 5.49 7.30
N GLY A 60 19.97 5.60 8.24
CA GLY A 60 19.62 6.87 8.84
C GLY A 60 18.57 7.67 8.10
N SER A 61 17.46 7.83 8.81
CA SER A 61 16.84 9.14 9.00
C SER A 61 15.88 9.58 7.90
N LEU A 62 14.62 9.15 8.02
CA LEU A 62 13.46 10.05 7.80
C LEU A 62 13.57 11.35 8.66
N GLY A 63 14.59 11.48 9.52
CA GLY A 63 14.65 12.39 10.65
C GLY A 63 13.70 11.99 11.76
N ALA A 64 12.89 10.95 11.53
CA ALA A 64 11.78 10.58 12.36
C ALA A 64 12.28 9.79 13.57
N LYS A 65 12.18 10.41 14.74
CA LYS A 65 12.47 9.78 16.03
C LYS A 65 11.20 9.17 16.60
N ARG A 66 10.06 9.85 16.43
CA ARG A 66 8.77 9.48 17.02
C ARG A 66 7.68 9.53 15.96
N VAL A 67 7.24 8.36 15.53
CA VAL A 67 6.29 8.19 14.42
C VAL A 67 4.95 7.73 14.98
N LEU A 68 3.88 8.43 14.60
CA LEU A 68 2.51 7.97 14.83
C LEU A 68 1.93 7.43 13.52
N VAL A 69 1.54 6.18 13.51
CA VAL A 69 0.79 5.55 12.42
C VAL A 69 -0.69 5.53 12.82
N VAL A 70 -1.54 6.18 12.02
CA VAL A 70 -2.98 6.24 12.28
C VAL A 70 -3.72 5.37 11.28
N ILE A 71 -4.42 4.36 11.79
CA ILE A 71 -5.20 3.39 11.05
C ILE A 71 -6.68 3.44 11.46
N ALA A 72 -7.56 2.89 10.62
CA ALA A 72 -8.99 2.90 10.90
C ALA A 72 -9.42 1.63 11.65
N HIS A 73 -8.95 0.46 11.21
CA HIS A 73 -9.39 -0.84 11.75
C HIS A 73 -8.21 -1.77 12.08
N PRO A 74 -8.44 -2.80 12.91
CA PRO A 74 -7.47 -3.87 13.15
C PRO A 74 -7.28 -4.77 11.92
N ASP A 75 -6.10 -4.71 11.28
CA ASP A 75 -5.68 -5.38 10.03
C ASP A 75 -4.94 -4.39 9.13
N ASP A 76 -5.32 -3.11 9.17
CA ASP A 76 -4.71 -2.04 8.37
C ASP A 76 -3.20 -1.92 8.64
N GLU A 77 -2.74 -2.16 9.87
CA GLU A 77 -1.32 -2.07 10.25
C GLU A 77 -0.47 -3.09 9.49
N CYS A 78 -0.88 -4.35 9.42
CA CYS A 78 -0.15 -5.39 8.71
C CYS A 78 -0.45 -5.36 7.21
N MET A 79 -1.70 -5.07 6.83
CA MET A 79 -2.17 -5.06 5.45
C MET A 79 -1.74 -3.83 4.65
N PHE A 80 -1.35 -2.72 5.27
CA PHE A 80 -0.96 -1.51 4.53
C PHE A 80 0.37 -0.91 4.99
N PHE A 81 0.67 -1.01 6.29
CA PHE A 81 1.82 -0.33 6.88
C PHE A 81 2.92 -1.29 7.38
N GLY A 82 2.73 -2.61 7.29
CA GLY A 82 3.58 -3.61 7.91
C GLY A 82 5.08 -3.44 7.60
N PRO A 83 5.47 -3.37 6.31
CA PRO A 83 6.86 -3.13 5.92
C PRO A 83 7.44 -1.83 6.47
N THR A 84 6.63 -0.76 6.50
CA THR A 84 7.04 0.56 7.00
C THR A 84 7.25 0.53 8.50
N ILE A 85 6.28 -0.01 9.26
CA ILE A 85 6.33 -0.14 10.71
C ILE A 85 7.54 -0.98 11.12
N PHE A 86 7.67 -2.18 10.53
CA PHE A 86 8.76 -3.10 10.85
C PHE A 86 10.13 -2.44 10.62
N ARG A 87 10.29 -1.73 9.49
CA ARG A 87 11.55 -1.07 9.16
C ARG A 87 11.88 0.10 10.09
N LEU A 88 10.87 0.89 10.47
CA LEU A 88 11.04 1.98 11.44
C LEU A 88 11.46 1.46 12.81
N CYS A 89 10.80 0.40 13.30
CA CYS A 89 11.17 -0.25 14.55
C CYS A 89 12.59 -0.84 14.48
N GLU A 90 12.96 -1.51 13.38
CA GLU A 90 14.32 -2.04 13.17
C GLU A 90 15.40 -0.94 13.18
N GLN A 91 15.05 0.28 12.78
CA GLN A 91 15.94 1.46 12.81
C GLN A 91 16.02 2.14 14.18
N GLY A 92 15.27 1.67 15.18
CA GLY A 92 15.23 2.26 16.52
C GLY A 92 14.36 3.53 16.62
N THR A 93 13.48 3.77 15.66
CA THR A 93 12.45 4.82 15.75
C THR A 93 11.37 4.38 16.73
N GLU A 94 10.90 5.29 17.58
CA GLU A 94 9.74 5.04 18.43
C GLU A 94 8.46 5.10 17.58
N VAL A 95 7.86 3.94 17.32
CA VAL A 95 6.62 3.85 16.57
C VAL A 95 5.45 3.71 17.55
N TYR A 96 4.44 4.53 17.33
CA TYR A 96 3.14 4.52 17.99
C TYR A 96 2.06 4.18 16.96
N LEU A 97 1.11 3.33 17.35
CA LEU A 97 -0.02 2.95 16.51
C LEU A 97 -1.32 3.45 17.14
N LEU A 98 -2.09 4.23 16.40
CA LEU A 98 -3.43 4.67 16.79
C LEU A 98 -4.46 4.04 15.86
N CYS A 99 -5.25 3.12 16.40
CA CYS A 99 -6.37 2.49 15.72
C CYS A 99 -7.69 3.12 16.18
N LEU A 100 -8.44 3.70 15.25
CA LEU A 100 -9.61 4.54 15.55
C LEU A 100 -10.89 3.75 15.86
N SER A 101 -10.92 2.45 15.56
CA SER A 101 -12.04 1.55 15.83
C SER A 101 -11.56 0.13 16.12
N ASN A 102 -12.31 -0.64 16.90
CA ASN A 102 -12.02 -2.05 17.16
C ASN A 102 -12.52 -3.00 16.06
N GLY A 103 -13.01 -2.47 14.93
CA GLY A 103 -13.43 -3.29 13.80
C GLY A 103 -14.64 -4.18 14.09
N ASN A 104 -15.53 -3.76 15.00
CA ASN A 104 -16.63 -4.58 15.52
C ASN A 104 -17.85 -4.70 14.58
N TYR A 105 -17.67 -4.48 13.26
CA TYR A 105 -18.77 -4.57 12.29
C TYR A 105 -19.50 -5.92 12.34
N ASP A 106 -18.74 -7.02 12.40
CA ASP A 106 -19.27 -8.39 12.48
C ASP A 106 -19.46 -8.90 13.92
N GLY A 107 -19.41 -8.01 14.94
CA GLY A 107 -19.49 -8.39 16.35
C GLY A 107 -18.22 -9.05 16.91
N LYS A 108 -17.12 -9.05 16.15
CA LYS A 108 -15.82 -9.67 16.50
C LYS A 108 -14.79 -8.70 17.07
N GLY A 109 -15.22 -7.53 17.55
CA GLY A 109 -14.28 -6.46 17.95
C GLY A 109 -13.29 -6.88 19.04
N ARG A 110 -13.67 -7.79 19.95
CA ARG A 110 -12.75 -8.32 20.98
C ARG A 110 -11.65 -9.21 20.38
N GLU A 111 -12.00 -10.07 19.43
CA GLU A 111 -11.06 -10.96 18.75
C GLU A 111 -10.11 -10.13 17.89
N ARG A 112 -10.65 -9.23 17.06
CA ARG A 112 -9.87 -8.31 16.20
C ARG A 112 -8.97 -7.38 16.99
N SER A 113 -9.41 -6.96 18.17
CA SER A 113 -8.55 -6.25 19.12
C SER A 113 -7.34 -7.12 19.43
N GLN A 114 -7.52 -8.34 19.95
CA GLN A 114 -6.39 -9.22 20.27
C GLN A 114 -5.45 -9.48 19.08
N GLU A 115 -6.02 -9.70 17.88
CA GLU A 115 -5.27 -9.84 16.63
C GLU A 115 -4.39 -8.63 16.34
N LEU A 116 -4.87 -7.40 16.60
CA LEU A 116 -4.06 -6.17 16.48
C LEU A 116 -2.80 -6.22 17.34
N TRP A 117 -2.94 -6.56 18.62
CA TRP A 117 -1.80 -6.61 19.55
C TRP A 117 -0.79 -7.67 19.11
N ASP A 118 -1.27 -8.85 18.68
CA ASP A 118 -0.39 -9.92 18.24
C ASP A 118 0.32 -9.55 16.91
N ALA A 119 -0.39 -8.93 15.95
CA ALA A 119 0.22 -8.42 14.72
C ALA A 119 1.26 -7.32 15.00
N CYS A 120 0.96 -6.37 15.89
CA CYS A 120 1.90 -5.32 16.28
C CYS A 120 3.16 -5.87 16.96
N ARG A 121 3.03 -6.94 17.76
CA ARG A 121 4.17 -7.61 18.40
C ARG A 121 5.11 -8.20 17.35
N GLU A 122 4.57 -8.84 16.32
CA GLU A 122 5.37 -9.33 15.18
C GLU A 122 6.04 -8.19 14.40
N LEU A 123 5.36 -7.03 14.30
CA LEU A 123 5.91 -5.80 13.72
C LEU A 123 6.89 -5.05 14.64
N ARG A 124 7.17 -5.56 15.84
CA ARG A 124 8.06 -4.99 16.86
C ARG A 124 7.59 -3.65 17.44
N VAL A 125 6.29 -3.39 17.44
CA VAL A 125 5.71 -2.25 18.15
C VAL A 125 5.46 -2.67 19.60
N PRO A 126 5.95 -1.93 20.61
CA PRO A 126 5.69 -2.25 22.01
C PRO A 126 4.20 -2.14 22.35
N ASP A 127 3.67 -3.03 23.19
CA ASP A 127 2.27 -3.02 23.62
C ASP A 127 1.85 -1.67 24.26
N SER A 128 2.79 -0.96 24.91
CA SER A 128 2.58 0.39 25.48
C SER A 128 2.35 1.49 24.45
N ASN A 129 2.68 1.23 23.19
CA ASN A 129 2.62 2.19 22.10
C ASN A 129 1.41 1.96 21.18
N ILE A 130 0.55 1.00 21.53
CA ILE A 130 -0.66 0.65 20.78
C ILE A 130 -1.86 1.30 21.48
N TYR A 131 -2.56 2.16 20.75
CA TYR A 131 -3.74 2.87 21.22
C TYR A 131 -4.93 2.44 20.38
N LEU A 132 -5.91 1.81 21.02
CA LEU A 132 -7.16 1.41 20.39
C LEU A 132 -8.31 2.26 20.92
N ILE A 133 -8.98 2.99 20.02
CA ILE A 133 -10.14 3.81 20.35
C ILE A 133 -11.41 2.98 20.20
N ASN A 134 -12.26 3.04 21.22
CA ASN A 134 -13.60 2.47 21.21
C ASN A 134 -14.63 3.57 21.49
N ASP A 135 -14.84 4.44 20.50
CA ASP A 135 -15.80 5.55 20.57
C ASP A 135 -17.09 5.17 19.85
N THR A 136 -18.24 5.44 20.48
CA THR A 136 -19.58 5.23 19.87
C THR A 136 -19.81 6.00 18.57
N ARG A 137 -19.03 7.07 18.30
CA ARG A 137 -19.09 7.89 17.09
C ARG A 137 -18.20 7.36 15.97
N LEU A 138 -17.27 6.46 16.27
CA LEU A 138 -16.28 5.89 15.34
C LEU A 138 -16.49 4.38 15.15
N GLN A 139 -17.76 3.94 15.16
CA GLN A 139 -18.10 2.55 14.95
C GLN A 139 -17.78 2.14 13.51
N ASP A 140 -17.21 0.94 13.37
CA ASP A 140 -16.95 0.33 12.07
C ASP A 140 -18.27 -0.09 11.43
N SER A 141 -18.78 0.74 10.52
CA SER A 141 -19.99 0.46 9.76
C SER A 141 -20.03 1.28 8.47
N PRO A 142 -20.41 0.69 7.32
CA PRO A 142 -20.54 1.41 6.06
C PRO A 142 -21.64 2.49 6.08
N LYS A 143 -22.54 2.43 7.06
CA LYS A 143 -23.64 3.40 7.22
C LYS A 143 -23.27 4.59 8.10
N VAL A 144 -22.20 4.49 8.88
CA VAL A 144 -21.79 5.52 9.84
C VAL A 144 -20.72 6.38 9.19
N GLN A 145 -20.95 7.70 9.16
CA GLN A 145 -19.92 8.65 8.75
C GLN A 145 -19.17 9.12 9.99
N TRP A 146 -17.85 8.90 10.00
CA TRP A 146 -17.05 9.33 11.12
C TRP A 146 -16.90 10.86 11.15
N PRO A 147 -17.18 11.52 12.28
CA PRO A 147 -17.07 12.97 12.39
C PRO A 147 -15.61 13.43 12.33
N ILE A 148 -15.27 14.15 11.26
CA ILE A 148 -13.95 14.70 10.98
C ILE A 148 -13.32 15.46 12.18
N PRO A 149 -14.05 16.36 12.88
CA PRO A 149 -13.46 17.08 14.01
C PRO A 149 -13.07 16.19 15.18
N VAL A 150 -13.78 15.08 15.39
CA VAL A 150 -13.49 14.13 16.48
C VAL A 150 -12.19 13.38 16.18
N ILE A 151 -12.04 12.88 14.96
CA ILE A 151 -10.79 12.23 14.53
C ILE A 151 -9.62 13.21 14.64
N ALA A 152 -9.80 14.44 14.15
CA ALA A 152 -8.78 15.48 14.21
C ALA A 152 -8.31 15.77 15.64
N GLN A 153 -9.23 15.87 16.60
CA GLN A 153 -8.91 16.06 18.01
C GLN A 153 -8.18 14.85 18.62
N LEU A 154 -8.59 13.62 18.28
CA LEU A 154 -7.91 12.41 18.74
C LEU A 154 -6.47 12.34 18.22
N ILE A 155 -6.27 12.59 16.92
CA ILE A 155 -4.94 12.61 16.31
C ILE A 155 -4.10 13.73 16.93
N GLN A 156 -4.63 14.94 17.07
CA GLN A 156 -3.93 16.07 17.70
C GLN A 156 -3.44 15.70 19.10
N HIS A 157 -4.35 15.15 19.92
CA HIS A 157 -4.05 14.79 21.29
C HIS A 157 -2.88 13.80 21.39
N HIS A 158 -2.84 12.79 20.53
CA HIS A 158 -1.74 11.81 20.50
C HIS A 158 -0.45 12.42 19.97
N ILE A 159 -0.53 13.29 18.95
CA ILE A 159 0.68 13.96 18.44
C ILE A 159 1.33 14.83 19.53
N GLU A 160 0.52 15.58 20.29
CA GLU A 160 1.03 16.47 21.34
C GLU A 160 1.50 15.71 22.58
N SER A 161 0.70 14.76 23.09
CA SER A 161 1.05 13.98 24.29
C SER A 161 2.26 13.07 24.08
N LEU A 162 2.43 12.55 22.87
CA LEU A 162 3.55 11.69 22.50
C LEU A 162 4.65 12.45 21.76
N ASP A 163 4.64 13.80 21.73
CA ASP A 163 5.61 14.68 21.03
C ASP A 163 6.11 14.06 19.71
N VAL A 164 5.14 13.71 18.85
CA VAL A 164 5.34 13.01 17.58
C VAL A 164 5.89 13.98 16.55
N ASP A 165 6.97 13.58 15.88
CA ASP A 165 7.58 14.37 14.82
C ASP A 165 7.11 13.96 13.41
N THR A 166 6.47 12.80 13.28
CA THR A 166 6.07 12.23 11.99
C THR A 166 4.74 11.50 12.10
N LEU A 167 3.75 11.93 11.31
CA LEU A 167 2.45 11.30 11.16
C LEU A 167 2.40 10.50 9.85
N VAL A 168 1.93 9.26 9.92
CA VAL A 168 1.73 8.36 8.77
C VAL A 168 0.27 7.90 8.74
N THR A 169 -0.41 8.06 7.62
CA THR A 169 -1.81 7.61 7.47
C THR A 169 -2.21 7.37 6.01
N PHE A 170 -3.50 7.20 5.71
CA PHE A 170 -4.05 7.00 4.37
C PHE A 170 -4.08 8.28 3.54
N ASP A 171 -4.14 8.13 2.22
CA ASP A 171 -4.44 9.24 1.30
C ASP A 171 -5.95 9.47 1.13
N ARG A 172 -6.30 10.44 0.28
CA ARG A 172 -7.70 10.74 -0.08
C ARG A 172 -8.48 9.52 -0.56
N GLY A 173 -7.81 8.64 -1.31
CA GLY A 173 -8.41 7.45 -1.89
C GLY A 173 -8.71 6.35 -0.87
N GLY A 174 -8.21 6.43 0.36
CA GLY A 174 -8.50 5.48 1.43
C GLY A 174 -8.15 4.04 1.08
N VAL A 175 -7.14 3.86 0.22
CA VAL A 175 -6.76 2.62 -0.48
C VAL A 175 -7.83 2.07 -1.41
N SER A 176 -9.01 1.72 -0.90
CA SER A 176 -10.15 1.11 -1.60
C SER A 176 -11.37 2.03 -1.69
N SER A 177 -11.23 3.31 -1.36
CA SER A 177 -12.32 4.27 -1.14
C SER A 177 -13.21 3.88 0.04
N HIS A 178 -12.62 3.22 1.04
CA HIS A 178 -13.31 2.93 2.29
C HIS A 178 -13.63 4.23 3.04
N PRO A 179 -14.89 4.49 3.41
CA PRO A 179 -15.30 5.76 4.04
C PRO A 179 -14.48 6.12 5.28
N ASN A 180 -14.20 5.14 6.14
CA ASN A 180 -13.43 5.36 7.37
C ASN A 180 -11.99 5.77 7.08
N HIS A 181 -11.34 5.18 6.06
CA HIS A 181 -9.95 5.49 5.69
C HIS A 181 -9.86 6.91 5.12
N SER A 182 -10.80 7.26 4.23
CA SER A 182 -10.91 8.61 3.68
C SER A 182 -11.21 9.63 4.78
N ALA A 183 -12.03 9.29 5.79
CA ALA A 183 -12.32 10.18 6.92
C ALA A 183 -11.05 10.53 7.71
N VAL A 184 -10.10 9.58 7.89
CA VAL A 184 -8.81 9.87 8.52
C VAL A 184 -8.02 10.91 7.72
N PHE A 185 -7.94 10.76 6.40
CA PHE A 185 -7.27 11.73 5.53
C PHE A 185 -7.92 13.12 5.62
N TYR A 186 -9.25 13.19 5.58
CA TYR A 186 -9.97 14.46 5.69
C TYR A 186 -9.83 15.10 7.07
N ALA A 187 -9.70 14.31 8.14
CA ALA A 187 -9.40 14.81 9.48
C ALA A 187 -8.02 15.45 9.55
N VAL A 188 -7.01 14.82 8.97
CA VAL A 188 -5.67 15.42 8.88
C VAL A 188 -5.70 16.70 8.05
N ALA A 189 -6.40 16.71 6.91
CA ALA A 189 -6.57 17.93 6.10
C ALA A 189 -7.26 19.06 6.89
N TYR A 190 -8.30 18.72 7.66
CA TYR A 190 -8.98 19.65 8.56
C TYR A 190 -8.02 20.23 9.62
N MET A 191 -7.15 19.40 10.20
CA MET A 191 -6.13 19.89 11.16
C MET A 191 -5.16 20.91 10.54
N PHE A 192 -4.85 20.82 9.25
CA PHE A 192 -4.04 21.84 8.57
C PHE A 192 -4.80 23.16 8.40
N VAL A 193 -6.08 23.09 8.03
CA VAL A 193 -6.93 24.28 7.84
C VAL A 193 -7.14 25.01 9.17
N GLU A 194 -7.42 24.26 10.24
CA GLU A 194 -7.67 24.80 11.58
C GLU A 194 -6.39 25.12 12.36
N ASN A 195 -5.20 24.95 11.77
CA ASN A 195 -3.90 25.16 12.42
C ASN A 195 -3.70 24.31 13.70
N MET A 196 -4.29 23.10 13.73
CA MET A 196 -4.14 22.12 14.81
C MET A 196 -2.89 21.25 14.65
N MET A 197 -2.31 21.18 13.45
CA MET A 197 -1.08 20.41 13.20
C MET A 197 0.15 21.13 13.78
N PRO A 198 0.96 20.48 14.64
CA PRO A 198 2.21 21.05 15.11
C PRO A 198 3.20 21.32 13.97
N THR A 199 3.88 22.46 14.00
CA THR A 199 4.78 22.92 12.92
C THR A 199 5.97 22.01 12.64
N LYS A 200 6.36 21.20 13.63
CA LYS A 200 7.48 20.24 13.52
C LYS A 200 7.05 18.88 12.97
N CYS A 201 5.75 18.58 12.92
CA CYS A 201 5.23 17.29 12.53
C CYS A 201 5.19 17.15 11.00
N LYS A 202 5.87 16.12 10.47
CA LYS A 202 5.85 15.79 9.04
C LYS A 202 4.71 14.81 8.75
N LEU A 203 3.99 15.01 7.65
CA LEU A 203 2.94 14.09 7.21
C LEU A 203 3.43 13.20 6.05
N TYR A 204 3.13 11.91 6.14
CA TYR A 204 3.22 10.94 5.04
C TYR A 204 1.88 10.24 4.85
N THR A 205 1.45 10.10 3.60
CA THR A 205 0.21 9.40 3.24
C THR A 205 0.51 8.20 2.34
N LEU A 206 -0.24 7.13 2.52
CA LEU A 206 -0.19 5.95 1.66
C LEU A 206 -0.99 6.21 0.38
N ASP A 207 -0.30 6.38 -0.75
CA ASP A 207 -0.94 6.63 -2.04
C ASP A 207 -1.79 5.44 -2.52
N SER A 208 -3.06 5.70 -2.80
CA SER A 208 -3.98 4.74 -3.39
C SER A 208 -3.60 4.43 -4.84
N VAL A 209 -3.40 3.16 -5.16
CA VAL A 209 -3.12 2.70 -6.52
C VAL A 209 -4.39 2.17 -7.21
N ASN A 210 -4.46 2.36 -8.53
CA ASN A 210 -5.61 1.94 -9.35
C ASN A 210 -5.89 0.43 -9.19
N ILE A 211 -7.17 0.02 -9.19
CA ILE A 211 -7.63 -1.37 -9.00
C ILE A 211 -6.94 -2.31 -9.97
N LEU A 212 -6.74 -1.91 -11.23
CA LEU A 212 -6.03 -2.72 -12.22
C LEU A 212 -4.59 -3.06 -11.78
N ARG A 213 -3.88 -2.16 -11.09
CA ARG A 213 -2.55 -2.46 -10.52
C ARG A 213 -2.61 -3.47 -9.37
N LYS A 214 -3.68 -3.43 -8.55
CA LYS A 214 -3.88 -4.37 -7.42
C LYS A 214 -4.05 -5.83 -7.86
N TYR A 215 -4.40 -6.07 -9.12
CA TYR A 215 -4.60 -7.41 -9.71
C TYR A 215 -3.56 -7.80 -10.77
N PHE A 216 -2.61 -6.93 -11.10
CA PHE A 216 -1.56 -7.22 -12.09
C PHE A 216 -0.33 -7.95 -11.50
N GLY A 217 -0.29 -8.15 -10.18
CA GLY A 217 0.74 -8.96 -9.50
C GLY A 217 2.16 -8.53 -9.83
N PHE A 218 3.01 -9.47 -10.24
CA PHE A 218 4.43 -9.21 -10.58
C PHE A 218 4.62 -8.18 -11.72
N LEU A 219 3.59 -7.96 -12.55
CA LEU A 219 3.61 -6.96 -13.63
C LEU A 219 3.54 -5.51 -13.11
N ASP A 220 3.21 -5.32 -11.82
CA ASP A 220 3.03 -3.98 -11.26
C ASP A 220 4.35 -3.31 -10.87
N LEU A 221 5.42 -4.07 -10.64
CA LEU A 221 6.72 -3.53 -10.26
C LEU A 221 7.21 -2.45 -11.25
N PRO A 222 7.33 -2.71 -12.57
CA PRO A 222 7.76 -1.69 -13.54
C PRO A 222 6.84 -0.48 -13.63
N LEU A 223 5.52 -0.68 -13.53
CA LEU A 223 4.51 0.37 -13.67
C LEU A 223 4.43 1.28 -12.43
N SER A 224 4.61 0.70 -11.24
CA SER A 224 4.81 1.42 -9.97
C SER A 224 5.90 2.45 -10.09
N PHE A 225 7.05 2.06 -10.65
CA PHE A 225 8.21 2.94 -10.78
C PHE A 225 7.98 4.10 -11.74
N LEU A 226 7.25 3.88 -12.83
CA LEU A 226 6.95 4.93 -13.82
C LEU A 226 5.93 5.94 -13.28
N LEU A 227 4.97 5.49 -12.46
CA LEU A 227 3.85 6.32 -12.00
C LEU A 227 4.09 6.97 -10.62
N SER A 228 5.01 6.46 -9.80
CA SER A 228 5.32 6.98 -8.45
C SER A 228 5.96 8.39 -8.42
N SER A 229 6.04 9.09 -9.56
CA SER A 229 6.75 10.36 -9.69
C SER A 229 5.99 11.61 -9.22
N LYS A 230 4.78 11.50 -8.67
CA LYS A 230 3.99 12.69 -8.27
C LYS A 230 3.59 12.64 -6.80
N ARG A 231 4.32 13.39 -5.96
CA ARG A 231 3.86 13.77 -4.62
C ARG A 231 2.80 14.87 -4.73
N GLN A 232 1.70 14.73 -4.00
CA GLN A 232 0.88 15.86 -3.60
C GLN A 232 1.38 16.33 -2.23
N VAL A 233 2.35 17.25 -2.23
CA VAL A 233 2.69 18.00 -1.03
C VAL A 233 1.64 19.09 -0.89
N PHE A 234 0.86 19.08 0.19
CA PHE A 234 0.06 20.24 0.53
C PHE A 234 1.03 21.41 0.77
N PRO A 235 0.94 22.49 -0.03
CA PRO A 235 1.84 23.60 0.14
C PRO A 235 1.68 24.15 1.56
N LYS A 236 2.82 24.34 2.22
CA LYS A 236 2.90 25.13 3.45
C LYS A 236 2.24 26.46 3.15
N MET A 237 1.13 26.77 3.83
CA MET A 237 0.50 28.09 3.74
C MET A 237 1.41 29.04 4.52
N ASP A 238 2.48 29.51 3.87
CA ASP A 238 3.40 30.46 4.47
C ASP A 238 2.66 31.78 4.71
N ARG A 239 2.53 32.16 5.97
CA ARG A 239 2.20 33.53 6.37
C ARG A 239 3.38 34.42 5.97
N LYS A 240 3.24 35.27 4.93
CA LYS A 240 3.87 36.61 4.85
C LYS A 240 3.37 37.44 3.65
N PRO A 241 3.25 38.78 3.80
CA PRO A 241 2.90 39.68 2.70
C PRO A 241 4.05 39.77 1.70
N ALA A 242 3.69 40.11 0.46
CA ALA A 242 4.53 40.16 -0.73
C ALA A 242 5.97 40.67 -0.49
N HIS A 243 6.96 39.78 -0.62
CA HIS A 243 8.12 39.92 -1.50
C HIS A 243 9.17 38.83 -1.17
N CYS A 244 9.87 38.43 -2.24
CA CYS A 244 11.13 37.70 -2.27
C CYS A 244 11.05 36.17 -2.29
N ALA A 245 11.47 35.63 -3.45
CA ALA A 245 11.68 34.23 -3.74
C ALA A 245 12.84 33.65 -2.91
N SER A 246 12.75 32.35 -2.57
CA SER A 246 13.87 31.42 -2.78
C SER A 246 13.55 29.98 -2.33
N ASN A 247 13.87 29.08 -3.26
CA ASN A 247 14.42 27.73 -3.09
C ASN A 247 13.51 26.61 -2.57
N GLU A 248 12.82 26.01 -3.55
CA GLU A 248 12.30 24.64 -3.50
C GLU A 248 13.41 23.63 -3.18
N THR A 249 13.31 22.97 -2.03
CA THR A 249 14.07 21.75 -1.75
C THR A 249 13.11 20.56 -1.79
N THR A 250 13.04 19.94 -2.98
CA THR A 250 12.23 18.76 -3.25
C THR A 250 12.90 17.54 -2.62
N GLN A 251 12.46 17.12 -1.44
CA GLN A 251 12.86 15.81 -0.92
C GLN A 251 12.04 14.73 -1.64
N LYS A 252 12.72 13.72 -2.18
CA LYS A 252 12.16 12.58 -2.93
C LYS A 252 11.75 11.48 -1.93
N SER A 253 10.56 10.89 -2.07
CA SER A 253 10.35 9.51 -1.58
C SER A 253 10.70 8.55 -2.69
N ASP A 254 11.46 7.51 -2.35
CA ASP A 254 11.77 6.43 -3.26
C ASP A 254 10.50 5.64 -3.55
N GLY A 255 10.05 5.61 -4.81
CA GLY A 255 8.96 4.73 -5.28
C GLY A 255 9.20 3.23 -5.05
N LEU A 256 10.39 2.91 -4.54
CA LEU A 256 10.85 1.63 -4.05
C LEU A 256 10.20 1.23 -2.72
N VAL A 257 9.92 2.17 -1.83
CA VAL A 257 9.15 1.91 -0.60
C VAL A 257 7.70 1.55 -0.96
N GLN A 258 7.10 2.29 -1.91
CA GLN A 258 5.75 2.03 -2.38
C GLN A 258 5.61 0.68 -3.10
N ALA A 259 6.60 0.33 -3.95
CA ALA A 259 6.63 -0.96 -4.64
C ALA A 259 6.90 -2.14 -3.68
N PHE A 260 7.75 -1.94 -2.66
CA PHE A 260 8.03 -2.95 -1.64
C PHE A 260 6.82 -3.18 -0.73
N ILE A 261 6.12 -2.11 -0.33
CA ILE A 261 4.83 -2.21 0.36
C ILE A 261 3.88 -3.04 -0.49
N CYS A 262 3.59 -2.63 -1.74
CA CYS A 262 2.68 -3.38 -2.61
C CYS A 262 3.05 -4.87 -2.78
N HIS A 263 4.34 -5.20 -2.85
CA HIS A 263 4.79 -6.59 -2.99
C HIS A 263 4.61 -7.41 -1.71
N VAL A 264 4.89 -6.84 -0.53
CA VAL A 264 4.66 -7.52 0.75
C VAL A 264 3.17 -7.71 1.01
N LEU A 265 2.32 -6.74 0.65
CA LEU A 265 0.86 -6.85 0.78
C LEU A 265 0.27 -7.93 -0.13
N GLN A 266 0.88 -8.16 -1.30
CA GLN A 266 0.50 -9.24 -2.20
C GLN A 266 0.87 -10.61 -1.61
N ILE A 267 2.08 -10.74 -1.06
CA ILE A 267 2.54 -11.98 -0.42
C ILE A 267 1.70 -12.31 0.82
N TYR A 268 1.33 -11.30 1.62
CA TYR A 268 0.50 -11.49 2.81
C TYR A 268 -0.95 -11.87 2.46
N ARG A 269 -1.51 -11.27 1.39
CA ARG A 269 -2.83 -11.65 0.87
C ARG A 269 -2.86 -13.09 0.35
N ASP A 270 -1.84 -13.52 -0.36
CA ASP A 270 -1.78 -14.86 -0.95
C ASP A 270 -1.58 -15.96 0.13
N GLN A 271 -1.01 -15.64 1.30
CA GLN A 271 -0.88 -16.58 2.42
C GLN A 271 -2.15 -16.76 3.26
N HIS A 272 -3.11 -15.83 3.18
CA HIS A 272 -4.34 -15.85 4.01
C HIS A 272 -5.64 -16.17 3.24
N ILE A 273 -5.59 -16.31 1.91
CA ILE A 273 -6.73 -16.79 1.10
C ILE A 273 -6.93 -18.32 1.20
N GLU A 274 -5.95 -19.09 1.68
CA GLU A 274 -6.09 -20.55 1.86
C GLU A 274 -6.77 -20.98 3.18
N LYS A 275 -7.24 -20.04 4.01
CA LYS A 275 -7.93 -20.35 5.29
C LYS A 275 -9.22 -19.58 5.52
N SER A 276 -10.02 -19.35 4.47
CA SER A 276 -11.42 -18.94 4.58
C SER A 276 -12.33 -19.87 3.80
#